data_AF-F0YC23-F1
#
_entry.id   AF-F0YC23-F1
#
_cell.length_a   1.000
_cell.length_b   1.000
_cell.length_c   1.000
_cell.angle_alpha   90.00
_cell.angle_beta   90.00
_cell.angle_gamma   90.00
#
_symmetry.space_group_name_H-M   'P 1'
#
loop_
_entity.id
_entity.type
_entity.pdbx_description
1 polymer ?
#
loop_
_entity_poly.entity_id
_entity_poly.type
_entity_poly.pdbx_seq_one_letter_code
_entity_poly.pdbx_strand_id
1 'polypeptide(L)'
;MAHYANLGAQIIPLFPPPSPAGRVLDAGTLESISKLTAEMGDAQHLFDGEDACALAYVAKVAAGHTTLPEARQYWARPSPFLRASPPPLDVAMDRTLLILYLKRRFGYGSFLEIGCRSEANFSRVPFVDKVGVDPVAGGNVRATSDEFFATCGRTFDLIFVDGLHESAQVVRDAANALRILNPGGTLLFHDCKPLLPPEGAFPMAPGTVYWNGTVWQAIAHLRTAPDIDVVTADFDWGVGIVRRAPNSSPIALRVPFGQLTWSDYEANWRAYLRPSTMVEVDAFLTATAPRRR
;
A
#
# COMPACT_ATOMS: atom_id res chain seq x y z
N MET A 1 16.41 11.74 -30.46
CA MET A 1 15.96 11.98 -31.85
C MET A 1 16.18 10.71 -32.64
N ALA A 2 15.08 10.09 -33.09
CA ALA A 2 14.95 9.05 -34.12
C ALA A 2 15.62 7.68 -33.91
N HIS A 3 14.85 6.74 -33.36
CA HIS A 3 14.62 5.41 -33.97
C HIS A 3 13.31 4.85 -33.40
N TYR A 4 12.60 4.01 -34.17
CA TYR A 4 11.21 3.53 -33.99
C TYR A 4 10.10 4.44 -34.52
N ALA A 5 10.18 4.74 -35.81
CA ALA A 5 8.99 4.86 -36.64
C ALA A 5 8.89 3.61 -37.51
N ASN A 6 7.66 3.14 -37.74
CA ASN A 6 7.24 1.98 -38.53
C ASN A 6 7.37 0.59 -37.90
N LEU A 7 6.28 0.18 -37.24
CA LEU A 7 5.60 -1.09 -37.50
C LEU A 7 4.12 -0.89 -37.20
N GLY A 8 3.39 -0.43 -38.22
CA GLY A 8 1.94 -0.44 -38.24
C GLY A 8 1.43 -1.82 -38.64
N ALA A 9 0.30 -2.20 -38.04
CA ALA A 9 -0.63 -3.26 -38.41
C ALA A 9 -0.16 -4.72 -38.18
N GLN A 10 -0.65 -5.32 -37.09
CA GLN A 10 -1.66 -6.40 -37.10
C GLN A 10 -1.78 -7.02 -35.69
N ILE A 11 -2.67 -6.50 -34.85
CA ILE A 11 -3.35 -7.31 -33.81
C ILE A 11 -4.80 -6.82 -33.71
N ILE A 12 -5.73 -7.78 -33.86
CA ILE A 12 -7.18 -7.67 -33.79
C ILE A 12 -7.60 -7.31 -32.34
N PRO A 13 -8.63 -6.47 -32.11
CA PRO A 13 -8.94 -5.96 -30.78
C PRO A 13 -9.75 -6.98 -29.96
N LEU A 14 -9.22 -7.36 -28.80
CA LEU A 14 -10.05 -7.82 -27.68
C LEU A 14 -10.22 -6.61 -26.76
N PHE A 15 -11.46 -6.26 -26.48
CA PHE A 15 -11.99 -5.08 -25.77
C PHE A 15 -12.37 -3.88 -26.65
N PRO A 16 -13.64 -3.43 -26.61
CA PRO A 16 -14.07 -2.21 -27.28
C PRO A 16 -13.46 -0.98 -26.58
N PRO A 17 -13.20 0.13 -27.30
CA PRO A 17 -12.78 1.37 -26.66
C PRO A 17 -13.86 1.88 -25.69
N PRO A 18 -13.48 2.54 -24.58
CA PRO A 18 -14.45 3.14 -23.69
C PRO A 18 -15.27 4.21 -24.42
N SER A 19 -16.59 4.11 -24.32
CA SER A 19 -17.56 5.10 -24.84
C SER A 19 -17.35 6.47 -24.17
N PRO A 20 -17.32 7.59 -24.92
CA PRO A 20 -17.08 8.93 -24.39
C PRO A 20 -18.36 9.60 -23.85
N ALA A 21 -19.13 8.91 -23.02
CA ALA A 21 -20.24 9.50 -22.27
C ALA A 21 -20.48 8.73 -20.97
N GLY A 22 -20.53 9.46 -19.84
CA GLY A 22 -20.84 8.90 -18.53
C GLY A 22 -22.14 8.09 -18.57
N ARG A 23 -22.11 6.85 -18.08
CA ARG A 23 -23.33 6.08 -17.88
C ARG A 23 -24.08 6.67 -16.69
N VAL A 24 -25.18 7.34 -16.99
CA VAL A 24 -26.29 7.51 -16.07
C VAL A 24 -26.72 6.11 -15.64
N LEU A 25 -26.76 5.87 -14.33
CA LEU A 25 -27.27 4.61 -13.76
C LEU A 25 -28.70 4.39 -14.27
N ASP A 26 -29.02 3.18 -14.71
CA ASP A 26 -30.36 2.89 -15.23
C ASP A 26 -31.42 3.00 -14.13
N ALA A 27 -32.67 3.18 -14.54
CA ALA A 27 -33.80 3.39 -13.64
C ALA A 27 -33.99 2.23 -12.65
N GLY A 28 -33.63 0.99 -13.00
CA GLY A 28 -33.72 -0.16 -12.10
C GLY A 28 -32.64 -0.14 -11.02
N THR A 29 -31.44 0.33 -11.35
CA THR A 29 -30.37 0.59 -10.38
C THR A 29 -30.73 1.74 -9.45
N LEU A 30 -31.34 2.81 -9.97
CA LEU A 30 -31.84 3.94 -9.16
C LEU A 30 -33.01 3.54 -8.25
N GLU A 31 -33.90 2.67 -8.72
CA GLU A 31 -35.02 2.16 -7.92
C GLU A 31 -34.54 1.21 -6.81
N SER A 32 -33.50 0.42 -7.08
CA SER A 32 -32.85 -0.45 -6.08
C SER A 32 -32.12 0.38 -5.01
N ILE A 33 -31.44 1.45 -5.41
CA ILE A 33 -30.82 2.41 -4.48
C ILE A 33 -31.90 3.15 -3.69
N SER A 34 -32.99 3.57 -4.31
CA SER A 34 -34.12 4.23 -3.64
C SER A 34 -34.80 3.32 -2.62
N LYS A 35 -34.99 2.03 -2.93
CA LYS A 35 -35.48 1.01 -1.98
C LYS A 35 -34.52 0.80 -0.82
N LEU A 36 -33.22 0.66 -1.09
CA LEU A 36 -32.19 0.58 -0.04
C LEU A 36 -32.19 1.83 0.85
N THR A 37 -32.40 3.01 0.26
CA THR A 37 -32.44 4.28 1.01
C THR A 37 -33.73 4.41 1.85
N ALA A 38 -34.86 3.88 1.38
CA ALA A 38 -36.12 3.83 2.13
C ALA A 38 -36.07 2.79 3.28
N GLU A 39 -35.51 1.61 3.03
CA GLU A 39 -35.27 0.58 4.05
C GLU A 39 -34.27 1.05 5.12
N MET A 40 -33.28 1.87 4.73
CA MET A 40 -32.35 2.54 5.66
C MET A 40 -32.97 3.77 6.35
N GLY A 41 -33.98 4.39 5.77
CA GLY A 41 -34.76 5.48 6.36
C GLY A 41 -35.55 5.02 7.60
N ASP A 42 -36.14 3.83 7.53
CA ASP A 42 -36.82 3.21 8.67
C ASP A 42 -35.84 2.72 9.77
N ALA A 43 -34.56 2.57 9.43
CA ALA A 43 -33.49 2.25 10.37
C ALA A 43 -32.85 3.49 11.04
N GLN A 44 -33.32 4.72 10.74
CA GLN A 44 -32.79 5.96 11.35
C GLN A 44 -32.89 5.99 12.87
N HIS A 45 -33.79 5.20 13.46
CA HIS A 45 -33.94 5.09 14.91
C HIS A 45 -32.91 4.14 15.56
N LEU A 46 -32.14 3.40 14.76
CA LEU A 46 -31.13 2.43 15.23
C LEU A 46 -29.71 3.01 15.26
N PHE A 47 -29.51 4.24 14.78
CA PHE A 47 -28.20 4.90 14.73
C PHE A 47 -28.28 6.30 15.35
N ASP A 48 -27.61 6.47 16.49
CA ASP A 48 -27.56 7.77 17.17
C ASP A 48 -26.55 8.72 16.52
N GLY A 49 -27.05 9.93 16.20
CA GLY A 49 -26.38 11.22 16.42
C GLY A 49 -25.22 11.65 15.51
N GLU A 50 -24.36 10.76 15.02
CA GLU A 50 -23.16 11.16 14.25
C GLU A 50 -22.97 10.41 12.92
N ASP A 51 -23.59 9.23 12.74
CA ASP A 51 -23.52 8.48 11.48
C ASP A 51 -24.34 9.14 10.34
N ALA A 52 -25.35 9.93 10.69
CA ALA A 52 -26.18 10.65 9.73
C ALA A 52 -25.41 11.77 9.00
N CYS A 53 -24.38 12.37 9.62
CA CYS A 53 -23.66 13.52 9.07
C CYS A 53 -22.63 13.14 8.00
N ALA A 54 -21.93 12.02 8.18
CA ALA A 54 -20.93 11.56 7.21
C ALA A 54 -21.60 11.01 5.93
N LEU A 55 -22.73 10.33 6.07
CA LEU A 55 -23.53 9.85 4.93
C LEU A 55 -24.23 11.01 4.19
N ALA A 56 -24.73 12.02 4.92
CA ALA A 56 -25.25 13.24 4.32
C ALA A 56 -24.17 14.07 3.58
N TYR A 57 -22.92 14.03 4.05
CA TYR A 57 -21.78 14.67 3.39
C TYR A 57 -21.41 13.98 2.08
N VAL A 58 -21.32 12.64 2.08
CA VAL A 58 -21.07 11.85 0.85
C VAL A 58 -22.21 12.05 -0.17
N ALA A 59 -23.46 12.11 0.28
CA ALA A 59 -24.61 12.39 -0.59
C ALA A 59 -24.59 13.81 -1.18
N LYS A 60 -24.17 14.83 -0.43
CA LYS A 60 -24.09 16.23 -0.92
C LYS A 60 -22.90 16.48 -1.86
N VAL A 61 -21.77 15.80 -1.61
CA VAL A 61 -20.60 15.83 -2.51
C VAL A 61 -20.91 15.09 -3.82
N ALA A 62 -21.60 13.95 -3.76
CA ALA A 62 -22.08 13.24 -4.96
C ALA A 62 -23.12 14.04 -5.76
N ALA A 63 -23.89 14.91 -5.10
CA ALA A 63 -24.85 15.81 -5.74
C ALA A 63 -24.24 17.15 -6.23
N GLY A 64 -22.94 17.39 -6.05
CA GLY A 64 -22.26 18.58 -6.61
C GLY A 64 -22.47 19.90 -5.83
N HIS A 65 -22.90 19.85 -4.57
CA HIS A 65 -23.24 21.04 -3.79
C HIS A 65 -22.27 21.27 -2.62
N THR A 66 -21.07 21.84 -2.84
CA THR A 66 -20.27 22.76 -1.95
C THR A 66 -18.77 22.80 -2.32
N THR A 67 -18.05 23.88 -1.96
CA THR A 67 -16.62 24.10 -2.28
C THR A 67 -15.68 23.94 -1.08
N LEU A 68 -14.40 23.64 -1.36
CA LEU A 68 -13.30 23.29 -0.44
C LEU A 68 -13.01 24.20 0.78
N PRO A 69 -13.33 25.51 0.83
CA PRO A 69 -12.98 26.36 1.98
C PRO A 69 -13.71 26.00 3.29
N GLU A 70 -14.94 25.47 3.24
CA GLU A 70 -15.71 25.08 4.44
C GLU A 70 -15.17 23.80 5.10
N ALA A 71 -14.44 22.96 4.34
CA ALA A 71 -13.87 21.72 4.85
C ALA A 71 -12.77 21.94 5.90
N ARG A 72 -12.09 23.09 5.90
CA ARG A 72 -10.94 23.35 6.80
C ARG A 72 -11.33 23.49 8.27
N GLN A 73 -12.58 23.83 8.58
CA GLN A 73 -13.02 24.04 9.97
C GLN A 73 -13.29 22.73 10.74
N TYR A 74 -13.49 21.62 10.03
CA TYR A 74 -13.73 20.28 10.62
C TYR A 74 -12.44 19.57 11.08
N TRP A 75 -11.25 20.04 10.71
CA TRP A 75 -9.96 19.40 11.00
C TRP A 75 -9.40 19.75 12.39
N ALA A 76 -10.11 20.56 13.17
CA ALA A 76 -9.68 21.04 14.48
C ALA A 76 -10.21 20.22 15.68
N ARG A 77 -10.89 19.09 15.46
CA ARG A 77 -11.34 18.19 16.55
C ARG A 77 -10.89 16.75 16.32
N PRO A 78 -10.48 16.03 17.37
CA PRO A 78 -10.03 14.65 17.24
C PRO A 78 -11.18 13.81 16.68
N SER A 79 -10.92 13.15 15.54
CA SER A 79 -11.95 12.48 14.77
C SER A 79 -12.50 11.24 15.50
N PRO A 80 -13.83 11.01 15.50
CA PRO A 80 -14.48 9.91 16.20
C PRO A 80 -14.30 8.53 15.53
N PHE A 81 -13.37 8.35 14.58
CA PHE A 81 -12.93 7.03 14.07
C PHE A 81 -12.34 6.10 15.15
N LEU A 82 -12.38 6.51 16.42
CA LEU A 82 -11.93 5.78 17.60
C LEU A 82 -12.69 4.47 17.90
N ARG A 83 -13.81 4.11 17.23
CA ARG A 83 -14.62 2.93 17.64
C ARG A 83 -15.28 2.04 16.57
N ALA A 84 -15.09 2.23 15.27
CA ALA A 84 -15.75 1.37 14.26
C ALA A 84 -14.86 0.23 13.73
N SER A 85 -15.48 -0.94 13.50
CA SER A 85 -14.96 -2.18 12.89
C SER A 85 -14.08 -1.98 11.63
N PRO A 86 -13.24 -2.98 11.25
CA PRO A 86 -12.43 -2.90 10.03
C PRO A 86 -13.30 -2.61 8.79
N PRO A 87 -12.74 -1.95 7.75
CA PRO A 87 -13.49 -1.56 6.55
C PRO A 87 -14.07 -2.79 5.83
N PRO A 88 -15.21 -2.63 5.11
CA PRO A 88 -15.87 -3.72 4.40
C PRO A 88 -15.00 -4.29 3.25
N LEU A 89 -15.23 -5.58 2.94
CA LEU A 89 -14.43 -6.43 2.04
C LEU A 89 -14.51 -6.05 0.55
N ASP A 90 -15.29 -5.05 0.18
CA ASP A 90 -15.50 -4.56 -1.19
C ASP A 90 -14.61 -3.35 -1.55
N VAL A 91 -13.87 -2.80 -0.58
CA VAL A 91 -12.85 -1.78 -0.85
C VAL A 91 -11.57 -2.46 -1.34
N ALA A 92 -11.12 -2.11 -2.54
CA ALA A 92 -9.82 -2.57 -3.04
C ALA A 92 -8.70 -2.13 -2.08
N MET A 93 -8.03 -3.10 -1.47
CA MET A 93 -6.93 -2.84 -0.54
C MET A 93 -5.75 -2.22 -1.28
N ASP A 94 -5.18 -1.18 -0.69
CA ASP A 94 -3.94 -0.55 -1.12
C ASP A 94 -2.94 -0.40 0.04
N ARG A 95 -1.73 0.06 -0.26
CA ARG A 95 -0.69 0.33 0.75
C ARG A 95 -1.16 1.29 1.86
N THR A 96 -1.99 2.29 1.52
CA THR A 96 -2.47 3.29 2.47
C THR A 96 -3.42 2.63 3.47
N LEU A 97 -4.38 1.83 2.98
CA LEU A 97 -5.33 1.11 3.81
C LEU A 97 -4.63 0.06 4.69
N LEU A 98 -3.61 -0.64 4.18
CA LEU A 98 -2.81 -1.55 4.98
C LEU A 98 -2.08 -0.81 6.12
N ILE A 99 -1.47 0.35 5.85
CA ILE A 99 -0.81 1.17 6.86
C ILE A 99 -1.81 1.62 7.94
N LEU A 100 -3.00 2.09 7.54
CA LEU A 100 -4.06 2.51 8.47
C LEU A 100 -4.57 1.34 9.33
N TYR A 101 -4.72 0.16 8.73
CA TYR A 101 -5.10 -1.06 9.42
C TYR A 101 -4.04 -1.46 10.45
N LEU A 102 -2.75 -1.48 10.09
CA LEU A 102 -1.63 -1.80 10.98
C LEU A 102 -1.55 -0.79 12.14
N LYS A 103 -1.68 0.50 11.82
CA LYS A 103 -1.73 1.57 12.81
C LYS A 103 -2.79 1.31 13.87
N ARG A 104 -4.01 0.99 13.45
CA ARG A 104 -5.14 0.74 14.36
C ARG A 104 -4.93 -0.55 15.15
N ARG A 105 -4.58 -1.64 14.47
CA ARG A 105 -4.45 -2.98 15.06
C ARG A 105 -3.43 -3.01 16.19
N PHE A 106 -2.28 -2.38 16.00
CA PHE A 106 -1.16 -2.44 16.94
C PHE A 106 -0.98 -1.16 17.76
N GLY A 107 -1.81 -0.14 17.53
CA GLY A 107 -1.69 1.14 18.24
C GLY A 107 -0.40 1.90 17.89
N TYR A 108 0.11 1.76 16.66
CA TYR A 108 1.38 2.39 16.25
C TYR A 108 1.31 3.91 16.36
N GLY A 109 2.30 4.48 17.04
CA GLY A 109 2.41 5.92 17.32
C GLY A 109 3.36 6.63 16.36
N SER A 110 4.37 5.92 15.85
CA SER A 110 5.44 6.47 15.03
C SER A 110 5.54 5.82 13.64
N PHE A 111 5.74 6.64 12.60
CA PHE A 111 5.79 6.21 11.20
C PHE A 111 7.00 6.80 10.45
N LEU A 112 7.66 5.97 9.64
CA LEU A 112 8.69 6.39 8.70
C LEU A 112 8.29 5.97 7.29
N GLU A 113 8.36 6.90 6.34
CA GLU A 113 8.26 6.61 4.92
C GLU A 113 9.58 6.97 4.23
N ILE A 114 10.12 6.05 3.45
CA ILE A 114 11.25 6.26 2.54
C ILE A 114 10.68 6.25 1.11
N GLY A 115 10.92 7.32 0.34
CA GLY A 115 10.43 7.47 -1.03
C GLY A 115 9.06 8.16 -1.14
N CYS A 116 8.91 9.34 -0.54
CA CYS A 116 7.62 10.03 -0.51
C CYS A 116 7.20 10.65 -1.86
N ARG A 117 8.16 11.03 -2.71
CA ARG A 117 7.98 11.65 -4.03
C ARG A 117 6.79 12.62 -4.14
N SER A 118 5.64 12.14 -4.62
CA SER A 118 4.45 12.94 -4.93
C SER A 118 3.43 12.99 -3.80
N GLU A 119 3.81 12.61 -2.57
CA GLU A 119 2.94 12.63 -1.38
C GLU A 119 1.75 11.67 -1.47
N ALA A 120 1.77 10.71 -2.40
CA ALA A 120 0.65 9.83 -2.70
C ALA A 120 0.26 8.95 -1.51
N ASN A 121 1.23 8.59 -0.66
CA ASN A 121 1.01 7.86 0.58
C ASN A 121 1.23 8.74 1.82
N PHE A 122 2.40 9.39 1.94
CA PHE A 122 2.79 10.16 3.13
C PHE A 122 1.74 11.17 3.62
N SER A 123 1.08 11.89 2.71
CA SER A 123 0.06 12.88 3.08
C SER A 123 -1.23 12.27 3.65
N ARG A 124 -1.54 11.02 3.29
CA ARG A 124 -2.81 10.33 3.62
C ARG A 124 -2.75 9.53 4.92
N VAL A 125 -1.54 9.31 5.46
CA VAL A 125 -1.35 8.52 6.69
C VAL A 125 -1.25 9.45 7.93
N PRO A 126 -2.25 9.43 8.84
CA PRO A 126 -2.29 10.33 9.99
C PRO A 126 -1.53 9.69 11.16
N PHE A 127 -0.26 10.05 11.27
CA PHE A 127 0.57 9.77 12.44
C PHE A 127 0.98 11.10 13.07
N VAL A 128 0.92 11.17 14.40
CA VAL A 128 1.39 12.35 15.15
C VAL A 128 2.91 12.45 15.01
N ASP A 129 3.59 11.32 15.18
CA ASP A 129 5.03 11.23 14.97
C ASP A 129 5.31 10.57 13.62
N LYS A 130 5.49 11.36 12.56
CA LYS A 130 5.86 10.84 11.24
C LYS A 130 7.01 11.56 10.56
N VAL A 131 7.82 10.76 9.88
CA VAL A 131 8.96 11.23 9.09
C VAL A 131 8.82 10.67 7.68
N GLY A 132 8.99 11.54 6.69
CA GLY A 132 9.00 11.18 5.28
C GLY A 132 10.32 11.62 4.67
N VAL A 133 11.05 10.69 4.08
CA VAL A 133 12.41 10.89 3.57
C VAL A 133 12.40 10.68 2.06
N ASP A 134 12.94 11.63 1.33
CA ASP A 134 13.15 11.50 -0.11
C ASP A 134 14.29 12.45 -0.54
N PRO A 135 15.10 12.13 -1.56
CA PRO A 135 16.20 13.00 -1.98
C PRO A 135 15.76 14.20 -2.85
N VAL A 136 14.55 14.19 -3.41
CA VAL A 136 14.10 15.18 -4.41
C VAL A 136 12.79 15.88 -4.00
N ALA A 137 11.71 15.14 -3.73
CA ALA A 137 10.37 15.70 -3.48
C ALA A 137 9.57 14.94 -2.41
N GLY A 138 8.53 15.57 -1.85
CA GLY A 138 7.68 14.96 -0.81
C GLY A 138 8.40 14.73 0.53
N GLY A 139 7.67 14.25 1.53
CA GLY A 139 8.16 14.05 2.87
C GLY A 139 8.50 15.36 3.59
N ASN A 140 9.08 15.23 4.78
CA ASN A 140 9.56 16.36 5.59
C ASN A 140 11.07 16.34 5.82
N VAL A 141 11.79 15.38 5.23
CA VAL A 141 13.25 15.25 5.27
C VAL A 141 13.80 15.09 3.85
N ARG A 142 14.75 15.96 3.49
CA ARG A 142 15.42 15.93 2.18
C ARG A 142 16.76 15.21 2.28
N ALA A 143 16.76 13.91 1.99
CA ALA A 143 17.93 13.04 2.06
C ALA A 143 17.68 11.74 1.28
N THR A 144 18.75 11.05 0.89
CA THR A 144 18.67 9.63 0.53
C THR A 144 18.33 8.77 1.75
N SER A 145 17.89 7.53 1.54
CA SER A 145 17.65 6.59 2.64
C SER A 145 18.93 6.32 3.43
N ASP A 146 20.06 6.12 2.76
CA ASP A 146 21.36 5.88 3.38
C ASP A 146 21.79 7.03 4.29
N GLU A 147 21.69 8.28 3.83
CA GLU A 147 22.02 9.47 4.63
C GLU A 147 21.11 9.61 5.86
N PHE A 148 19.81 9.34 5.69
CA PHE A 148 18.86 9.36 6.80
C PHE A 148 19.18 8.26 7.83
N PHE A 149 19.35 7.02 7.39
CA PHE A 149 19.63 5.90 8.29
C PHE A 149 20.97 6.06 9.02
N ALA A 150 21.98 6.67 8.40
CA ALA A 150 23.27 6.96 9.03
C ALA A 150 23.17 7.94 10.21
N THR A 151 22.16 8.81 10.21
CA THR A 151 22.00 9.90 11.20
C THR A 151 20.78 9.71 12.12
N CYS A 152 19.93 8.71 11.85
CA CYS A 152 18.70 8.49 12.59
C CYS A 152 18.98 8.01 14.03
N GLY A 153 18.69 8.88 15.00
CA GLY A 153 18.86 8.59 16.44
C GLY A 153 17.60 8.08 17.14
N ARG A 154 16.57 7.67 16.40
CA ARG A 154 15.27 7.26 16.96
C ARG A 154 14.71 6.04 16.25
N THR A 155 13.68 5.45 16.83
CA THR A 155 13.03 4.23 16.33
C THR A 155 11.58 4.48 15.92
N PHE A 156 10.99 3.55 15.17
CA PHE A 156 9.65 3.67 14.60
C PHE A 156 8.84 2.38 14.75
N ASP A 157 7.52 2.52 14.88
CA ASP A 157 6.60 1.38 14.98
C ASP A 157 6.26 0.80 13.60
N LEU A 158 6.16 1.67 12.60
CA LEU A 158 5.86 1.29 11.22
C LEU A 158 6.81 2.01 10.27
N ILE A 159 7.50 1.23 9.44
CA ILE A 159 8.39 1.75 8.41
C ILE A 159 7.88 1.28 7.06
N PHE A 160 7.70 2.19 6.11
CA PHE A 160 7.31 1.90 4.73
C PHE A 160 8.39 2.37 3.76
N VAL A 161 8.86 1.47 2.90
CA VAL A 161 9.92 1.73 1.92
C VAL A 161 9.37 1.58 0.51
N ASP A 162 9.39 2.70 -0.22
CA ASP A 162 8.92 2.89 -1.61
C ASP A 162 9.93 3.80 -2.37
N GLY A 163 11.22 3.55 -2.10
CA GLY A 163 12.35 4.36 -2.57
C GLY A 163 12.98 3.85 -3.88
N LEU A 164 14.27 3.54 -3.86
CA LEU A 164 14.96 3.00 -5.03
C LEU A 164 14.66 1.49 -5.18
N HIS A 165 14.03 1.11 -6.28
CA HIS A 165 13.57 -0.27 -6.56
C HIS A 165 14.68 -1.22 -7.03
N GLU A 166 15.91 -1.01 -6.57
CA GLU A 166 17.04 -1.89 -6.83
C GLU A 166 17.29 -2.81 -5.64
N SER A 167 17.30 -4.12 -5.87
CA SER A 167 17.34 -5.13 -4.81
C SER A 167 18.49 -4.94 -3.82
N ALA A 168 19.67 -4.52 -4.28
CA ALA A 168 20.81 -4.24 -3.43
C ALA A 168 20.56 -3.06 -2.47
N GLN A 169 19.87 -2.00 -2.91
CA GLN A 169 19.46 -0.91 -2.03
C GLN A 169 18.34 -1.35 -1.10
N VAL A 170 17.33 -2.07 -1.60
CA VAL A 170 16.22 -2.57 -0.77
C VAL A 170 16.70 -3.46 0.38
N VAL A 171 17.68 -4.34 0.13
CA VAL A 171 18.28 -5.16 1.21
C VAL A 171 19.02 -4.31 2.23
N ARG A 172 19.73 -3.26 1.81
CA ARG A 172 20.37 -2.30 2.74
C ARG A 172 19.33 -1.53 3.55
N ASP A 173 18.28 -1.02 2.90
CA ASP A 173 17.16 -0.35 3.54
C ASP A 173 16.47 -1.27 4.54
N ALA A 174 16.29 -2.56 4.21
CA ALA A 174 15.74 -3.55 5.13
C ALA A 174 16.61 -3.73 6.38
N ALA A 175 17.92 -3.89 6.21
CA ALA A 175 18.84 -4.05 7.32
C ALA A 175 18.83 -2.80 8.23
N ASN A 176 18.86 -1.60 7.65
CA ASN A 176 18.83 -0.35 8.38
C ASN A 176 17.48 -0.11 9.07
N ALA A 177 16.38 -0.31 8.36
CA ALA A 177 15.02 -0.16 8.89
C ALA A 177 14.77 -1.12 10.04
N LEU A 178 15.18 -2.40 9.92
CA LEU A 178 15.07 -3.35 11.02
C LEU A 178 15.79 -2.83 12.27
N ARG A 179 17.01 -2.28 12.16
CA ARG A 179 17.78 -1.76 13.31
C ARG A 179 17.05 -0.65 14.07
N ILE A 180 16.24 0.15 13.39
CA ILE A 180 15.45 1.24 14.00
C ILE A 180 13.96 0.90 14.15
N LEU A 181 13.57 -0.35 13.92
CA LEU A 181 12.19 -0.80 14.12
C LEU A 181 11.96 -1.15 15.59
N ASN A 182 10.91 -0.56 16.19
CA ASN A 182 10.51 -0.86 17.55
C ASN A 182 10.17 -2.35 17.72
N PRO A 183 10.34 -2.92 18.93
CA PRO A 183 9.84 -4.25 19.23
C PRO A 183 8.35 -4.36 18.90
N GLY A 184 7.97 -5.36 18.10
CA GLY A 184 6.60 -5.52 17.64
C GLY A 184 6.17 -4.56 16.53
N GLY A 185 7.08 -3.76 15.98
CA GLY A 185 6.86 -2.93 14.79
C GLY A 185 6.80 -3.74 13.50
N THR A 186 6.30 -3.11 12.44
CA THR A 186 6.17 -3.71 11.09
C THR A 186 6.99 -2.92 10.08
N LEU A 187 7.69 -3.63 9.20
CA LEU A 187 8.39 -3.05 8.05
C LEU A 187 7.66 -3.45 6.77
N LEU A 188 7.42 -2.49 5.88
CA LEU A 188 6.71 -2.65 4.63
C LEU A 188 7.59 -2.26 3.44
N PHE A 189 7.47 -2.99 2.33
CA PHE A 189 8.09 -2.68 1.04
C PHE A 189 7.04 -2.63 -0.06
N HIS A 190 7.09 -1.64 -0.94
CA HIS A 190 6.22 -1.58 -2.10
C HIS A 190 6.76 -2.37 -3.30
N ASP A 191 5.97 -2.52 -4.36
CA ASP A 191 6.37 -3.07 -5.66
C ASP A 191 7.00 -4.48 -5.65
N CYS A 192 6.59 -5.30 -4.69
CA CYS A 192 7.18 -6.62 -4.46
C CYS A 192 6.75 -7.70 -5.47
N LYS A 193 5.63 -7.50 -6.18
CA LYS A 193 5.05 -8.45 -7.15
C LYS A 193 4.98 -7.82 -8.55
N PRO A 194 6.10 -7.72 -9.27
CA PRO A 194 6.12 -7.23 -10.64
C PRO A 194 5.31 -8.14 -11.58
N LEU A 195 4.63 -7.55 -12.57
CA LEU A 195 3.98 -8.31 -13.66
C LEU A 195 4.85 -8.40 -14.93
N LEU A 196 5.94 -7.63 -15.00
CA LEU A 196 6.87 -7.57 -16.13
C LEU A 196 8.32 -7.64 -15.61
N PRO A 197 9.28 -8.06 -16.47
CA PRO A 197 10.68 -8.11 -16.10
C PRO A 197 11.23 -6.73 -15.71
N PRO A 198 12.37 -6.66 -15.02
CA PRO A 198 12.95 -5.40 -14.54
C PRO A 198 13.32 -4.42 -15.65
N GLU A 199 13.56 -4.86 -16.88
CA GLU A 199 13.79 -3.98 -18.03
C GLU A 199 12.47 -3.44 -18.61
N GLY A 200 11.35 -4.09 -18.26
CA GLY A 200 10.01 -3.74 -18.69
C GLY A 200 9.39 -2.67 -17.81
N ALA A 201 8.48 -1.91 -18.41
CA ALA A 201 7.76 -0.88 -17.70
C ALA A 201 6.35 -0.69 -18.27
N PHE A 202 5.37 -0.39 -17.42
CA PHE A 202 3.97 -0.30 -17.84
C PHE A 202 3.60 1.12 -18.27
N PRO A 203 3.07 1.32 -19.47
CA PRO A 203 2.44 2.58 -19.82
C PRO A 203 1.12 2.71 -19.05
N MET A 204 1.02 3.71 -18.17
CA MET A 204 -0.19 3.95 -17.37
C MET A 204 -1.08 5.03 -17.99
N ALA A 205 -0.46 6.13 -18.41
CA ALA A 205 -1.06 7.27 -19.11
C ALA A 205 -0.04 7.81 -20.13
N PRO A 206 -0.43 8.64 -21.11
CA PRO A 206 0.52 9.22 -22.05
C PRO A 206 1.70 9.90 -21.31
N GLY A 207 2.91 9.37 -21.48
CA GLY A 207 4.13 9.87 -20.84
C GLY A 207 4.41 9.36 -19.42
N THR A 208 3.58 8.46 -18.86
CA THR A 208 3.81 7.85 -17.54
C THR A 208 4.14 6.38 -17.68
N VAL A 209 5.29 5.99 -17.13
CA VAL A 209 5.83 4.64 -17.16
C VAL A 209 6.01 4.15 -15.73
N TYR A 210 5.43 2.98 -15.41
CA TYR A 210 5.52 2.34 -14.08
C TYR A 210 6.61 1.27 -14.09
N TRP A 211 7.44 1.25 -13.05
CA TRP A 211 8.59 0.35 -12.95
C TRP A 211 8.74 -0.20 -11.52
N ASN A 212 8.52 -1.51 -11.37
CA ASN A 212 8.67 -2.21 -10.09
C ASN A 212 10.13 -2.56 -9.74
N GLY A 213 11.05 -2.46 -10.72
CA GLY A 213 12.45 -2.85 -10.54
C GLY A 213 12.65 -4.30 -10.11
N THR A 214 13.57 -4.48 -9.15
CA THR A 214 14.04 -5.79 -8.69
C THR A 214 13.68 -6.09 -7.23
N VAL A 215 12.70 -5.38 -6.66
CA VAL A 215 12.30 -5.53 -5.24
C VAL A 215 11.97 -6.98 -4.88
N TRP A 216 11.35 -7.74 -5.79
CA TRP A 216 11.05 -9.16 -5.60
C TRP A 216 12.28 -10.01 -5.21
N GLN A 217 13.48 -9.67 -5.73
CA GLN A 217 14.73 -10.37 -5.38
C GLN A 217 15.08 -10.13 -3.92
N ALA A 218 14.89 -8.90 -3.43
CA ALA A 218 15.13 -8.56 -2.04
C ALA A 218 14.15 -9.29 -1.12
N ILE A 219 12.86 -9.39 -1.49
CA ILE A 219 11.88 -10.18 -0.73
C ILE A 219 12.27 -11.66 -0.69
N ALA A 220 12.68 -12.24 -1.82
CA ALA A 220 13.18 -13.60 -1.88
C ALA A 220 14.40 -13.80 -0.96
N HIS A 221 15.33 -12.85 -0.93
CA HIS A 221 16.49 -12.87 -0.03
C HIS A 221 16.09 -12.77 1.44
N LEU A 222 15.21 -11.83 1.81
CA LEU A 222 14.74 -11.66 3.19
C LEU A 222 14.05 -12.93 3.71
N ARG A 223 13.35 -13.69 2.85
CA ARG A 223 12.71 -14.96 3.21
C ARG A 223 13.67 -16.12 3.45
N THR A 224 14.96 -15.93 3.25
CA THR A 224 16.00 -16.88 3.69
C THR A 224 16.41 -16.68 5.15
N ALA A 225 16.15 -15.50 5.73
CA ALA A 225 16.59 -15.17 7.07
C ALA A 225 15.76 -15.93 8.12
N PRO A 226 16.39 -16.48 9.19
CA PRO A 226 15.70 -17.28 10.18
C PRO A 226 14.95 -16.45 11.24
N ASP A 227 15.34 -15.19 11.43
CA ASP A 227 14.93 -14.30 12.54
C ASP A 227 13.89 -13.23 12.14
N ILE A 228 13.48 -13.22 10.88
CA ILE A 228 12.35 -12.44 10.37
C ILE A 228 11.38 -13.35 9.62
N ASP A 229 10.10 -13.03 9.67
CA ASP A 229 9.06 -13.67 8.85
C ASP A 229 8.49 -12.65 7.87
N VAL A 230 8.17 -13.11 6.67
CA VAL A 230 7.78 -12.25 5.55
C VAL A 230 6.66 -12.89 4.74
N VAL A 231 5.67 -12.08 4.41
CA VAL A 231 4.61 -12.35 3.42
C VAL A 231 4.53 -11.17 2.45
N THR A 232 3.96 -11.38 1.26
CA THR A 232 3.64 -10.27 0.34
C THR A 232 2.13 -10.17 0.21
N ALA A 233 1.55 -9.04 0.61
CA ALA A 233 0.13 -8.78 0.41
C ALA A 233 -0.17 -8.70 -1.10
N ASP A 234 -1.08 -9.52 -1.60
CA ASP A 234 -1.35 -9.67 -3.04
C ASP A 234 -2.37 -8.63 -3.56
N PHE A 235 -2.03 -7.37 -3.37
CA PHE A 235 -2.73 -6.21 -3.90
C PHE A 235 -1.72 -5.08 -4.11
N ASP A 236 -2.12 -4.05 -4.86
CA ASP A 236 -1.31 -2.84 -5.05
C ASP A 236 0.14 -3.14 -5.45
N TRP A 237 0.32 -3.96 -6.49
CA TRP A 237 1.64 -4.40 -7.02
C TRP A 237 2.52 -5.19 -6.05
N GLY A 238 1.93 -5.70 -4.97
CA GLY A 238 2.59 -6.49 -3.95
C GLY A 238 3.20 -5.61 -2.87
N VAL A 239 2.71 -5.74 -1.64
CA VAL A 239 3.30 -5.07 -0.46
C VAL A 239 3.98 -6.11 0.43
N GLY A 240 5.31 -6.13 0.45
CA GLY A 240 6.08 -6.98 1.34
C GLY A 240 5.88 -6.56 2.80
N ILE A 241 5.56 -7.51 3.68
CA ILE A 241 5.34 -7.27 5.11
C ILE A 241 6.36 -8.09 5.88
N VAL A 242 7.22 -7.41 6.64
CA VAL A 242 8.32 -8.00 7.40
C VAL A 242 8.08 -7.81 8.89
N ARG A 243 8.26 -8.89 9.66
CA ARG A 243 8.10 -8.93 11.12
C ARG A 243 9.31 -9.60 11.75
N ARG A 244 9.77 -9.09 12.91
CA ARG A 244 10.76 -9.79 13.75
C ARG A 244 10.09 -10.99 14.42
N ALA A 245 10.26 -12.17 13.84
CA ALA A 245 9.68 -13.43 14.30
C ALA A 245 10.45 -14.59 13.65
N PRO A 246 10.44 -15.80 14.24
CA PRO A 246 10.96 -16.98 13.58
C PRO A 246 10.29 -17.16 12.21
N ASN A 247 11.09 -17.37 11.18
CA ASN A 247 10.58 -17.58 9.83
C ASN A 247 9.71 -18.84 9.76
N SER A 248 8.40 -18.69 9.53
CA SER A 248 7.46 -19.81 9.47
C SER A 248 7.53 -20.61 8.17
N SER A 249 8.17 -20.07 7.14
CA SER A 249 8.27 -20.70 5.82
C SER A 249 9.56 -20.27 5.12
N PRO A 250 10.74 -20.70 5.65
CA PRO A 250 12.02 -20.33 5.10
C PRO A 250 12.21 -20.96 3.71
N ILE A 251 12.87 -20.22 2.83
CA ILE A 251 13.25 -20.73 1.50
C ILE A 251 14.76 -20.81 1.36
N ALA A 252 15.20 -21.66 0.45
CA ALA A 252 16.57 -21.68 -0.04
C ALA A 252 16.59 -21.14 -1.48
N LEU A 253 17.45 -20.17 -1.75
CA LEU A 253 17.69 -19.71 -3.12
C LEU A 253 18.55 -20.74 -3.84
N ARG A 254 18.19 -21.06 -5.09
CA ARG A 254 18.95 -22.02 -5.92
C ARG A 254 20.24 -21.41 -6.48
N VAL A 255 20.29 -20.08 -6.52
CA VAL A 255 21.44 -19.28 -6.96
C VAL A 255 21.73 -18.20 -5.92
N PRO A 256 22.96 -17.66 -5.88
CA PRO A 256 23.26 -16.49 -5.05
C PRO A 256 22.31 -15.33 -5.34
N PHE A 257 21.95 -14.55 -4.30
CA PHE A 257 21.01 -13.42 -4.41
C PHE A 257 21.29 -12.48 -5.59
N GLY A 258 22.55 -12.08 -5.78
CA GLY A 258 22.95 -11.18 -6.88
C GLY A 258 22.92 -11.81 -8.28
N GLN A 259 22.49 -13.06 -8.40
CA GLN A 259 22.38 -13.81 -9.67
C GLN A 259 20.93 -14.24 -9.96
N LEU A 260 19.95 -13.82 -9.15
CA LEU A 260 18.55 -14.11 -9.42
C LEU A 260 18.10 -13.44 -10.73
N THR A 261 17.51 -14.23 -11.62
CA THR A 261 17.04 -13.78 -12.94
C THR A 261 15.52 -13.69 -13.01
N TRP A 262 14.98 -13.05 -14.04
CA TRP A 262 13.52 -13.06 -14.28
C TRP A 262 12.96 -14.48 -14.46
N SER A 263 13.70 -15.38 -15.10
CA SER A 263 13.29 -16.77 -15.25
C SER A 263 13.15 -17.48 -13.90
N ASP A 264 14.03 -17.16 -12.93
CA ASP A 264 13.90 -17.64 -11.56
C ASP A 264 12.62 -17.12 -10.91
N TYR A 265 12.26 -15.84 -11.13
CA TYR A 265 11.00 -15.28 -10.65
C TYR A 265 9.80 -16.01 -11.26
N GLU A 266 9.70 -16.11 -12.58
CA GLU A 266 8.55 -16.75 -13.25
C GLU A 266 8.32 -18.18 -12.74
N ALA A 267 9.39 -18.94 -12.55
CA ALA A 267 9.33 -20.31 -12.07
C ALA A 267 8.97 -20.42 -10.58
N ASN A 268 9.30 -19.42 -9.74
CA ASN A 268 9.28 -19.58 -8.28
C ASN A 268 8.55 -18.46 -7.52
N TRP A 269 7.94 -17.47 -8.17
CA TRP A 269 7.45 -16.24 -7.51
C TRP A 269 6.49 -16.51 -6.33
N ARG A 270 5.63 -17.53 -6.42
CA ARG A 270 4.75 -17.92 -5.30
C ARG A 270 5.57 -18.33 -4.08
N ALA A 271 6.59 -19.15 -4.32
CA ALA A 271 7.51 -19.58 -3.30
C ALA A 271 8.46 -18.48 -2.86
N TYR A 272 8.76 -17.45 -3.66
CA TYR A 272 9.63 -16.32 -3.30
C TYR A 272 8.91 -15.22 -2.52
N LEU A 273 7.67 -14.91 -2.90
CA LEU A 273 6.91 -13.79 -2.33
C LEU A 273 5.97 -14.23 -1.21
N ARG A 274 5.53 -15.49 -1.20
CA ARG A 274 4.43 -15.94 -0.33
C ARG A 274 3.23 -14.97 -0.43
N PRO A 275 2.62 -14.87 -1.62
CA PRO A 275 1.50 -13.97 -1.86
C PRO A 275 0.34 -14.32 -0.92
N SER A 276 -0.22 -13.30 -0.27
CA SER A 276 -1.22 -13.46 0.79
C SER A 276 -2.38 -12.48 0.58
N THR A 277 -3.60 -12.99 0.70
CA THR A 277 -4.82 -12.19 0.84
C THR A 277 -4.80 -11.39 2.15
N MET A 278 -5.69 -10.39 2.30
CA MET A 278 -5.78 -9.63 3.55
C MET A 278 -6.13 -10.50 4.77
N VAL A 279 -6.90 -11.59 4.57
CA VAL A 279 -7.21 -12.57 5.63
C VAL A 279 -5.95 -13.30 6.07
N GLU A 280 -5.12 -13.75 5.13
CA GLU A 280 -3.85 -14.42 5.42
C GLU A 280 -2.82 -13.45 6.03
N VAL A 281 -2.83 -12.18 5.61
CA VAL A 281 -2.06 -11.11 6.24
C VAL A 281 -2.47 -10.91 7.71
N ASP A 282 -3.76 -10.85 8.04
CA ASP A 282 -4.23 -10.74 9.43
C ASP A 282 -3.76 -11.94 10.28
N ALA A 283 -3.87 -13.16 9.73
CA ALA A 283 -3.40 -14.38 10.38
C ALA A 283 -1.88 -14.34 10.63
N PHE A 284 -1.09 -13.93 9.63
CA PHE A 284 0.35 -13.74 9.75
C PHE A 284 0.71 -12.70 10.83
N LEU A 285 0.02 -11.56 10.85
CA LEU A 285 0.22 -10.50 11.84
C LEU A 285 -0.16 -10.95 13.26
N THR A 286 -1.15 -11.84 13.40
CA THR A 286 -1.49 -12.48 14.67
C THR A 286 -0.39 -13.41 15.15
N ALA A 287 0.11 -14.27 14.27
CA ALA A 287 1.14 -15.25 14.60
C ALA A 287 2.50 -14.60 14.97
N THR A 288 2.77 -13.43 14.40
CA THR A 288 4.01 -12.65 14.61
C THR A 288 3.85 -11.48 15.58
N ALA A 289 2.71 -11.38 16.27
CA ALA A 289 2.53 -10.40 17.33
C ALA A 289 3.41 -10.76 18.54
N PRO A 290 3.97 -9.77 19.25
CA PRO A 290 4.66 -10.03 20.50
C PRO A 290 3.72 -10.75 21.47
N ARG A 291 4.14 -11.88 22.04
CA ARG A 291 3.38 -12.53 23.10
C ARG A 291 3.32 -11.55 24.28
N ARG A 292 2.11 -11.22 24.74
CA ARG A 292 1.94 -10.47 25.99
C ARG A 292 2.60 -11.29 27.10
N ARG A 293 3.60 -10.69 27.76
CA ARG A 293 4.17 -11.23 28.99
C ARG A 293 3.19 -11.02 30.14
#